data_AF-A0A2P5DQQ5-F1
#
_entry.id   AF-A0A2P5DQQ5-F1
#
_cell.length_a   1.000
_cell.length_b   1.000
_cell.length_c   1.000
_cell.angle_alpha   90.00
_cell.angle_beta   90.00
_cell.angle_gamma   90.00
#
_symmetry.space_group_name_H-M   'P 1'
#
loop_
_entity.id
_entity.type
_entity.pdbx_description
1 polymer ?
#
loop_
_entity_poly.entity_id
_entity_poly.type
_entity_poly.pdbx_seq_one_letter_code
_entity_poly.pdbx_strand_id
1 'polypeptide(L)'
;MRKGGSTLSYLGVSLFVGTPKQSSFQLILDKINANLEYWRGLSLSMVGRVSLINSVIMGQLVYSFQVCKWPANLLRKLTSSIRNFLWSGSSKMSKLVTVS
;
A
#
# COMPACT_ATOMS: atom_id res chain seq x y z
N MET A 1 22.05 -12.50 -31.42
CA MET A 1 21.37 -11.66 -32.44
C MET A 1 19.89 -11.53 -32.06
N ARG A 2 19.39 -10.27 -31.99
CA ARG A 2 18.00 -9.72 -32.10
C ARG A 2 16.79 -10.66 -31.92
N LYS A 3 15.66 -10.30 -31.30
CA LYS A 3 15.15 -9.11 -30.57
C LYS A 3 13.70 -9.48 -30.16
N GLY A 4 13.19 -8.92 -29.06
CA GLY A 4 11.78 -8.52 -28.97
C GLY A 4 10.84 -9.41 -28.16
N GLY A 5 10.96 -9.39 -26.83
CA GLY A 5 9.74 -9.50 -26.01
C GLY A 5 8.92 -8.23 -26.25
N SER A 6 7.91 -8.30 -27.11
CA SER A 6 7.01 -7.19 -27.41
C SER A 6 6.16 -6.90 -26.17
N THR A 7 6.55 -5.87 -25.42
CA THR A 7 5.66 -5.24 -24.45
C THR A 7 4.59 -4.48 -25.24
N LEU A 8 3.44 -5.13 -25.50
CA LEU A 8 2.29 -4.45 -26.08
C LEU A 8 1.68 -3.54 -25.02
N SER A 9 1.97 -2.25 -25.08
CA SER A 9 1.31 -1.25 -24.25
C SER A 9 -0.02 -0.87 -24.91
N TYR A 10 -1.12 -1.40 -24.37
CA TYR A 10 -2.47 -1.02 -24.80
C TYR A 10 -3.09 -0.14 -23.71
N LEU A 11 -3.55 1.05 -24.08
CA LEU A 11 -4.11 2.07 -23.16
C LEU A 11 -3.18 2.46 -21.99
N GLY A 12 -1.86 2.45 -22.20
CA GLY A 12 -0.87 2.79 -21.16
C GLY A 12 -0.59 1.67 -20.16
N VAL A 13 -1.16 0.48 -20.37
CA VAL A 13 -0.87 -0.72 -19.59
C VAL A 13 -0.07 -1.68 -20.46
N SER A 14 1.14 -2.03 -19.99
CA SER A 14 1.97 -3.07 -20.60
C SER A 14 1.31 -4.44 -20.41
N LEU A 15 0.66 -4.95 -21.46
CA LEU A 15 0.14 -6.32 -21.51
C LEU A 15 1.33 -7.28 -21.53
N PHE A 16 1.61 -7.85 -20.36
CA PHE A 16 2.56 -8.95 -20.23
C PHE A 16 1.88 -10.24 -20.71
N VAL A 17 2.36 -10.84 -21.79
CA VAL A 17 2.10 -12.25 -22.11
C VAL A 17 3.00 -13.08 -21.18
N GLY A 18 2.48 -13.47 -20.01
CA GLY A 18 3.20 -14.32 -19.05
C GLY A 18 2.74 -14.19 -17.59
N THR A 19 3.35 -14.98 -16.70
CA THR A 19 3.11 -14.96 -15.25
C THR A 19 3.31 -13.56 -14.66
N PRO A 20 2.46 -13.12 -13.72
CA PRO A 20 2.58 -11.81 -13.09
C PRO A 20 3.94 -11.68 -12.43
N LYS A 21 4.83 -10.87 -13.03
CA LYS A 21 6.18 -10.65 -12.51
C LYS A 21 6.08 -9.94 -11.16
N GLN A 22 7.06 -10.23 -10.30
CA GLN A 22 7.26 -9.58 -9.00
C GLN A 22 7.18 -8.04 -9.07
N SER A 23 7.57 -7.47 -10.22
CA SER A 23 7.48 -6.05 -10.54
C SER A 23 6.04 -5.50 -10.52
N SER A 24 5.02 -6.27 -10.91
CA SER A 24 3.63 -5.82 -10.85
C SER A 24 3.14 -5.62 -9.41
N PHE A 25 3.59 -6.48 -8.49
CA PHE A 25 3.29 -6.30 -7.06
C PHE A 25 4.05 -5.14 -6.44
N GLN A 26 5.26 -4.86 -6.95
CA GLN A 26 6.03 -3.71 -6.50
C GLN A 26 5.36 -2.39 -6.88
N LEU A 27 4.73 -2.31 -8.06
CA LEU A 27 3.90 -1.16 -8.45
C LEU A 27 2.69 -0.97 -7.53
N ILE A 28 2.06 -2.06 -7.06
CA ILE A 28 0.95 -1.97 -6.10
C ILE A 28 1.44 -1.45 -4.75
N LEU A 29 2.57 -1.95 -4.26
CA LEU A 29 3.19 -1.48 -3.02
C LEU A 29 3.59 0.00 -3.11
N ASP A 30 4.16 0.41 -4.24
CA ASP A 30 4.55 1.80 -4.48
C ASP A 30 3.34 2.74 -4.43
N LYS A 31 2.24 2.38 -5.11
CA LYS A 31 0.97 3.11 -5.03
C LYS A 31 0.44 3.21 -3.60
N ILE A 32 0.49 2.11 -2.83
CA ILE A 32 0.04 2.12 -1.44
C ILE A 32 0.94 3.03 -0.59
N ASN A 33 2.26 2.97 -0.75
CA ASN A 33 3.17 3.85 -0.03
C ASN A 33 2.94 5.33 -0.38
N ALA A 34 2.74 5.66 -1.66
CA ALA A 34 2.42 7.02 -2.10
C ALA A 34 1.12 7.54 -1.46
N ASN A 35 0.07 6.71 -1.38
CA ASN A 35 -1.16 7.04 -0.67
C ASN A 35 -0.91 7.28 0.84
N LEU A 36 -0.14 6.41 1.47
CA LEU A 36 0.21 6.54 2.90
C LEU A 36 1.01 7.81 3.18
N GLU A 37 1.96 8.18 2.30
CA GLU A 37 2.73 9.42 2.42
C GLU A 37 1.86 10.66 2.23
N TYR A 38 0.98 10.65 1.23
CA TYR A 38 0.00 11.72 1.02
C TYR A 38 -0.89 11.91 2.25
N TRP A 39 -1.42 10.81 2.83
CA TRP A 39 -2.25 10.88 4.03
C TRP A 39 -1.46 11.19 5.29
N ARG A 40 -0.15 11.00 5.31
CA ARG A 40 0.70 11.39 6.44
C ARG A 40 0.71 12.91 6.63
N GLY A 41 0.49 13.68 5.56
CA GLY A 41 0.31 15.13 5.61
C GLY A 41 -1.06 15.57 6.15
N LEU A 42 -2.03 14.66 6.23
CA LEU A 42 -3.37 14.95 6.75
C LEU A 42 -3.41 14.68 8.26
N SER A 43 -3.93 15.62 9.04
CA SER A 43 -4.11 15.50 10.50
C SER A 43 -5.32 14.60 10.85
N LEU A 44 -5.21 13.31 10.52
CA LEU A 44 -6.27 12.32 10.77
C LEU A 44 -6.20 11.76 12.20
N SER A 45 -7.38 11.61 12.81
CA SER A 45 -7.57 10.82 14.03
C SER A 45 -7.26 9.35 13.80
N MET A 46 -6.98 8.59 14.86
CA MET A 46 -6.67 7.15 14.76
C MET A 46 -7.77 6.37 14.04
N VAL A 47 -9.04 6.65 14.37
CA VAL A 47 -10.21 6.03 13.73
C VAL A 47 -10.29 6.41 12.25
N GLY A 48 -10.02 7.67 11.91
CA GLY A 48 -9.98 8.13 10.52
C GLY A 48 -8.90 7.42 9.70
N ARG A 49 -7.71 7.21 10.29
CA ARG A 49 -6.61 6.45 9.65
C ARG A 49 -7.03 5.01 9.34
N VAL A 50 -7.64 4.32 10.31
CA VAL A 50 -8.12 2.93 10.11
C VAL A 50 -9.18 2.88 9.02
N SER A 51 -10.14 3.81 9.03
CA SER A 51 -11.19 3.86 8.01
C SER A 51 -10.63 4.09 6.61
N LEU A 52 -9.64 4.97 6.44
CA LEU A 52 -9.01 5.19 5.13
C LEU A 52 -8.29 3.95 4.62
N ILE A 53 -7.50 3.30 5.50
CA ILE A 53 -6.82 2.04 5.15
C ILE A 53 -7.85 1.00 4.71
N ASN A 54 -8.94 0.86 5.45
CA ASN A 54 -9.96 -0.13 5.14
C ASN A 54 -10.70 0.17 3.83
N SER A 55 -11.13 1.40 3.59
CA SER A 55 -11.89 1.74 2.39
C SER A 55 -11.04 1.73 1.12
N VAL A 56 -9.80 2.21 1.19
CA VAL A 56 -8.96 2.40 0.00
C VAL A 56 -7.97 1.25 -0.18
N ILE A 57 -7.11 1.00 0.82
CA ILE A 57 -6.04 0.00 0.68
C ILE A 57 -6.63 -1.41 0.60
N MET A 58 -7.61 -1.76 1.44
CA MET A 58 -8.22 -3.10 1.32
C MET A 58 -8.96 -3.28 0.00
N GLY A 59 -9.64 -2.25 -0.52
CA GLY A 59 -10.26 -2.30 -1.85
C GLY A 59 -9.25 -2.63 -2.96
N GLN A 60 -8.08 -1.98 -2.94
CA GLN A 60 -6.99 -2.26 -3.91
C GLN A 60 -6.39 -3.66 -3.74
N LEU A 61 -6.27 -4.14 -2.50
CA LEU A 61 -5.68 -5.43 -2.19
C LEU A 61 -6.62 -6.61 -2.49
N VAL A 62 -7.92 -6.48 -2.26
CA VAL A 62 -8.91 -7.54 -2.53
C VAL A 62 -8.84 -8.00 -3.97
N TYR A 63 -8.82 -7.06 -4.92
CA TYR A 63 -8.64 -7.39 -6.34
C TYR A 63 -7.29 -8.08 -6.59
N SER A 64 -6.21 -7.57 -5.98
CA SER A 64 -4.86 -8.10 -6.15
C SER A 64 -4.71 -9.54 -5.64
N PHE A 65 -5.37 -9.89 -4.54
CA PHE A 65 -5.34 -11.24 -3.97
C PHE A 65 -6.16 -12.25 -4.79
N GLN A 66 -7.25 -11.81 -5.41
CA GLN A 66 -8.07 -12.68 -6.26
C GLN A 66 -7.32 -13.10 -7.53
N VAL A 67 -6.58 -12.17 -8.14
CA VAL A 67 -5.91 -12.39 -9.42
C VAL A 67 -4.53 -13.06 -9.25
N CYS A 68 -3.91 -12.96 -8.06
CA CYS A 68 -2.51 -13.33 -7.89
C CYS A 68 -2.19 -13.91 -6.50
N LYS A 69 -1.31 -14.93 -6.47
CA LYS A 69 -0.70 -15.41 -5.22
C LYS A 69 0.38 -14.44 -4.75
N TRP A 70 0.19 -13.84 -3.57
CA TRP A 70 1.16 -12.91 -2.98
C TRP A 70 2.32 -13.63 -2.28
N PRO A 71 3.58 -13.21 -2.50
CA PRO A 71 4.70 -13.69 -1.72
C PRO A 71 4.69 -13.08 -0.31
N ALA A 72 4.93 -13.91 0.71
CA ALA A 72 4.87 -13.51 2.12
C ALA A 72 5.78 -12.30 2.45
N ASN A 73 6.92 -12.18 1.77
CA ASN A 73 7.85 -11.06 1.97
C ASN A 73 7.23 -9.70 1.61
N LEU A 74 6.40 -9.64 0.55
CA LEU A 74 5.72 -8.39 0.17
C LEU A 74 4.59 -8.07 1.12
N LEU A 75 3.82 -9.08 1.54
CA LEU A 75 2.78 -8.92 2.55
C LEU A 75 3.34 -8.33 3.84
N ARG A 76 4.51 -8.82 4.28
CA ARG A 76 5.17 -8.33 5.48
C ARG A 76 5.58 -6.86 5.35
N LYS A 77 6.16 -6.46 4.21
CA LYS A 77 6.48 -5.05 3.93
C LYS A 77 5.25 -4.15 3.96
N LEU A 78 4.16 -4.57 3.31
CA LEU A 78 2.89 -3.85 3.32
C LEU A 78 2.37 -3.65 4.76
N THR A 79 2.29 -4.73 5.53
CA THR A 79 1.79 -4.65 6.91
C THR A 79 2.64 -3.75 7.79
N SER A 80 3.96 -3.73 7.58
CA SER A 80 4.87 -2.81 8.27
C SER A 80 4.61 -1.35 7.90
N SER A 81 4.40 -1.02 6.62
CA SER A 81 4.07 0.35 6.18
C SER A 81 2.74 0.83 6.79
N ILE A 82 1.69 -0.01 6.75
CA ILE A 82 0.39 0.31 7.34
C ILE A 82 0.52 0.54 8.85
N ARG A 83 1.23 -0.34 9.54
CA ARG A 83 1.45 -0.25 10.99
C ARG A 83 2.23 1.01 11.35
N ASN A 84 3.25 1.36 10.56
CA ASN A 84 4.00 2.60 10.74
C ASN A 84 3.09 3.83 10.57
N PHE A 85 2.29 3.90 9.51
CA PHE A 85 1.35 5.01 9.30
C PHE A 85 0.32 5.15 10.43
N LEU A 86 -0.20 4.02 10.91
CA LEU A 86 -1.18 4.02 12.00
C LEU A 86 -0.57 4.56 13.31
N TRP A 87 0.66 4.15 13.66
CA TRP A 87 1.32 4.53 14.91
C TRP A 87 2.19 5.80 14.83
N SER A 88 2.48 6.32 13.64
CA SER A 88 3.33 7.51 13.43
C SER A 88 2.75 8.80 14.05
N GLY A 89 1.52 8.81 14.58
CA GLY A 89 0.87 9.97 15.19
C GLY A 89 0.57 9.87 16.68
N SER A 90 0.82 8.75 17.35
CA SER A 90 0.38 8.52 18.74
C SER A 90 1.38 9.02 19.79
N SER A 91 1.93 10.23 19.61
CA SER A 91 2.86 10.86 20.58
C SER A 91 2.34 12.20 21.13
N LYS A 92 1.02 12.36 21.28
CA LYS A 92 0.45 13.54 21.98
C LYS A 92 -0.80 13.16 22.75
N MET A 93 -0.65 12.46 23.88
CA MET A 93 -1.46 12.69 25.08
C MET A 93 -0.91 11.89 26.27
N SER A 94 0.29 12.21 26.74
CA SER A 94 0.55 12.11 28.17
C SER A 94 -0.36 13.15 28.82
N LYS A 95 -1.57 12.72 29.19
CA LYS A 95 -2.46 13.48 30.06
C LYS A 95 -1.70 13.71 31.36
N LEU A 96 -1.12 14.89 31.51
CA LEU A 96 -0.75 15.43 32.81
C LEU A 96 -2.07 15.71 33.54
N VAL A 97 -2.64 14.67 34.16
CA VAL A 97 -3.62 14.85 35.24
C VAL A 97 -2.78 15.16 36.47
N THR A 98 -2.53 16.44 36.70
CA THR A 98 -2.10 16.92 38.01
C THR A 98 -3.34 16.86 38.90
N VAL A 99 -3.42 15.83 39.74
CA VAL A 99 -4.30 15.86 40.91
C VAL A 99 -3.55 16.69 41.96
N SER A 100 -4.13 17.82 42.36
CA SER A 100 -3.79 18.56 43.58
C SER A 100 -5.06 18.96 44.29
#